data_AF-Q1D2L6-F1
#
_entry.id   AF-Q1D2L6-F1
#
_cell.length_a   1.000
_cell.length_b   1.000
_cell.length_c   1.000
_cell.angle_alpha   90.00
_cell.angle_beta   90.00
_cell.angle_gamma   90.00
#
_symmetry.space_group_name_H-M   'P 1'
#
loop_
_entity.id
_entity.type
_entity.pdbx_description
1 polymer ?
#
loop_
_entity_poly.entity_id
_entity_poly.type
_entity_poly.pdbx_seq_one_letter_code
_entity_poly.pdbx_strand_id
1 'polypeptide(L)'
;MRRLLPILLACLAACATPSSSSGEKGGLVPLKLDEASLSSAYKPRRMALLVGIASFDDPRWKGLRYTVKDAHDLGAALKDPARGGFDQVRMLTRREETTREAILAALRQLKKEASRPDDVVVVYFSAHGTLARDAKGELRRYLVTRDAAYRDIPQTALSMDTLKAEFDGLASRRRMLVLATCHSGSGKSLLPKELKAELEGIKSGFYARPLEESSRASMVFAACDWGETAREDESLRNDIYTHFLIDGLSGAADRNGDGAVTATEAHDHARRRTFAFTEGRQRPSAEIMEVGADPVVLSGSITRTGRPELFSYNPRLDGFTLKVDGEERTDLPGGATVTPGKRTVELTKGDAVLMRRDVEVGQGDRLPLERLLAEAFPRRSLSLLGGMFSFADARSRTELLPMSPEVALSLRLEDQPIQDFGLLFDVAFSTGDRALKLTPDSEVPFRYTTVSAGVALPYLWRWERLTLFAGPRVAGLHLRRSFDVEAAVNGQRFFTVSPGVVGGIVWRVGERLELMTQAQFMLTYVVVDGQGQAVGFTGGWAGAGYRF
;
A
#
# COMPACT_ATOMS: atom_id res chain seq x y z
N MET A 1 16.46 14.98 -2.93
CA MET A 1 15.57 16.05 -3.43
C MET A 1 15.78 17.44 -2.79
N ARG A 2 16.53 17.59 -1.68
CA ARG A 2 16.66 18.86 -0.94
C ARG A 2 17.58 19.95 -1.54
N ARG A 3 18.24 19.74 -2.69
CA ARG A 3 19.18 20.71 -3.28
C ARG A 3 18.82 21.25 -4.67
N LEU A 4 17.79 20.72 -5.33
CA LEU A 4 17.35 21.18 -6.66
C LEU A 4 16.08 22.05 -6.63
N LEU A 5 15.30 21.95 -5.56
CA LEU A 5 14.12 22.78 -5.31
C LEU A 5 14.42 24.29 -5.10
N PRO A 6 15.55 24.71 -4.46
CA PRO A 6 15.82 26.14 -4.27
C PRO A 6 16.16 26.88 -5.56
N ILE A 7 16.76 26.18 -6.53
CA ILE A 7 17.20 26.77 -7.80
C ILE A 7 15.99 26.98 -8.73
N LEU A 8 15.02 26.05 -8.72
CA LEU A 8 13.75 26.22 -9.43
C LEU A 8 12.88 27.33 -8.82
N LEU A 9 12.89 27.50 -7.49
CA LEU A 9 12.17 28.60 -6.83
C LEU A 9 12.80 29.97 -7.10
N ALA A 10 14.12 30.06 -7.24
CA ALA A 10 14.82 31.31 -7.52
C ALA A 10 14.49 31.87 -8.92
N CYS A 11 14.24 31.00 -9.91
CA CYS A 11 13.79 31.44 -11.24
C CYS A 11 12.32 31.88 -11.27
N LEU A 12 11.48 31.41 -10.35
CA LEU A 12 10.06 31.81 -10.24
C LEU A 12 9.86 33.09 -9.43
N ALA A 13 10.80 33.45 -8.54
CA ALA A 13 10.75 34.68 -7.74
C ALA A 13 11.19 35.95 -8.50
N ALA A 14 11.79 35.83 -9.68
CA ALA A 14 12.25 36.96 -10.48
C ALA A 14 11.12 37.68 -11.26
N CYS A 15 9.88 37.20 -11.18
CA CYS A 15 8.70 37.83 -11.82
C CYS A 15 7.74 38.52 -10.83
N ALA A 16 8.10 38.66 -9.56
CA ALA A 16 7.26 39.29 -8.56
C ALA A 16 8.04 40.35 -7.77
N THR A 17 8.21 41.52 -8.36
CA THR A 17 8.61 42.72 -7.61
C THR A 17 7.40 43.28 -6.85
N PRO A 18 7.41 43.43 -5.52
CA PRO A 18 6.46 44.27 -4.84
C PRO A 18 6.87 45.74 -4.98
N SER A 19 5.93 46.56 -5.40
CA SER A 19 5.99 48.02 -5.25
C SER A 19 6.12 48.39 -3.76
N SER A 20 7.03 49.31 -3.49
CA SER A 20 7.24 49.88 -2.16
C SER A 20 6.11 50.84 -1.78
N SER A 21 5.35 50.53 -0.74
CA SER A 21 4.75 51.54 0.12
C SER A 21 4.74 51.07 1.58
N SER A 22 5.08 51.99 2.46
CA SER A 22 5.33 51.83 3.88
C SER A 22 4.07 51.52 4.69
N GLY A 23 4.10 50.44 5.46
CA GLY A 23 3.13 50.15 6.52
C GLY A 23 3.23 48.69 6.97
N GLU A 24 3.81 48.46 8.15
CA GLU A 24 3.86 47.12 8.76
C GLU A 24 2.46 46.51 8.87
N LYS A 25 2.19 45.45 8.10
CA LYS A 25 1.11 44.49 8.36
C LYS A 25 1.64 43.09 8.11
N GLY A 26 2.02 42.43 9.20
CA GLY A 26 2.63 41.09 9.18
C GLY A 26 3.51 40.75 10.37
N GLY A 27 3.58 41.59 11.41
CA GLY A 27 4.33 41.29 12.63
C GLY A 27 3.70 40.12 13.37
N LEU A 28 4.27 38.92 13.21
CA LEU A 28 3.98 37.77 14.07
C LEU A 28 4.49 38.11 15.47
N VAL A 29 3.56 38.35 16.40
CA VAL A 29 3.89 38.46 17.83
C VAL A 29 4.09 37.03 18.36
N PRO A 30 5.23 36.70 18.99
CA PRO A 30 5.44 35.38 19.57
C PRO A 30 4.42 35.14 20.70
N LEU A 31 3.51 34.19 20.50
CA LEU A 31 2.65 33.70 21.58
C LEU A 31 3.50 32.84 22.51
N LYS A 32 3.73 33.30 23.74
CA LYS A 32 4.27 32.46 24.81
C LYS A 32 3.14 31.58 25.33
N LEU A 33 3.05 30.37 24.81
CA LEU A 33 2.17 29.34 25.32
C LEU A 33 2.96 28.46 26.28
N ASP A 34 2.40 28.21 27.46
CA ASP A 34 2.97 27.26 28.41
C ASP A 34 2.89 25.84 27.81
N GLU A 35 4.04 25.17 27.75
CA GLU A 35 4.18 23.85 27.15
C GLU A 35 3.39 22.79 27.92
N ALA A 36 3.26 22.93 29.25
CA ALA A 36 2.44 22.03 30.07
C ALA A 36 0.94 22.21 29.77
N SER A 37 0.49 23.46 29.65
CA SER A 37 -0.88 23.80 29.23
C SER A 37 -1.20 23.31 27.83
N LEU A 38 -0.26 23.42 26.88
CA LEU A 38 -0.40 22.85 25.52
C LEU A 38 -0.42 21.33 25.55
N SER A 39 0.52 20.68 26.24
CA SER A 39 0.59 19.22 26.36
C SER A 39 -0.69 18.64 26.96
N SER A 40 -1.24 19.28 27.99
CA SER A 40 -2.52 18.89 28.59
C SER A 40 -3.70 19.11 27.63
N ALA A 41 -3.74 20.23 26.92
CA ALA A 41 -4.84 20.54 25.97
C ALA A 41 -4.83 19.64 24.73
N TYR A 42 -3.65 19.19 24.31
CA TYR A 42 -3.40 18.35 23.14
C TYR A 42 -3.10 16.89 23.46
N LYS A 43 -3.28 16.45 24.72
CA LYS A 43 -3.15 15.03 25.08
C LYS A 43 -4.09 14.19 24.19
N PRO A 44 -3.58 13.16 23.49
CA PRO A 44 -4.43 12.28 22.68
C PRO A 44 -5.41 11.54 23.57
N ARG A 45 -6.67 11.45 23.13
CA ARG A 45 -7.73 10.74 23.86
C ARG A 45 -7.79 9.29 23.43
N ARG A 46 -8.16 8.42 24.37
CA ARG A 46 -8.34 6.98 24.17
C ARG A 46 -9.82 6.66 24.30
N MET A 47 -10.44 6.28 23.20
CA MET A 47 -11.89 6.10 23.08
C MET A 47 -12.21 4.70 22.59
N ALA A 48 -13.25 4.09 23.15
CA ALA A 48 -13.73 2.78 22.73
C ALA A 48 -15.25 2.76 22.54
N LEU A 49 -15.71 2.13 21.45
CA LEU A 49 -17.11 1.80 21.21
C LEU A 49 -17.24 0.28 21.11
N LEU A 50 -17.92 -0.34 22.08
CA LEU A 50 -18.04 -1.78 22.19
C LEU A 50 -19.51 -2.18 22.01
N VAL A 51 -19.80 -3.06 21.05
CA VAL A 51 -21.15 -3.47 20.70
C VAL A 51 -21.31 -4.96 20.94
N GLY A 52 -22.24 -5.35 21.81
CA GLY A 52 -22.55 -6.74 22.11
C GLY A 52 -24.01 -7.05 21.82
N ILE A 53 -24.29 -7.91 20.84
CA ILE A 53 -25.66 -8.20 20.39
C ILE A 53 -26.00 -9.65 20.74
N ALA A 54 -26.85 -9.84 21.77
CA ALA A 54 -27.23 -11.17 22.25
C ALA A 54 -28.59 -11.67 21.73
N SER A 55 -29.50 -10.76 21.37
CA SER A 55 -30.89 -11.09 21.03
C SER A 55 -31.35 -10.34 19.78
N PHE A 56 -32.27 -10.95 19.05
CA PHE A 56 -32.72 -10.50 17.72
C PHE A 56 -34.25 -10.52 17.66
N ASP A 57 -34.82 -9.67 16.82
CA ASP A 57 -36.28 -9.59 16.62
C ASP A 57 -36.79 -10.70 15.71
N ASP A 58 -36.01 -11.05 14.69
CA ASP A 58 -36.31 -12.19 13.82
C ASP A 58 -35.90 -13.49 14.53
N PRO A 59 -36.87 -14.39 14.85
CA PRO A 59 -36.61 -15.59 15.65
C PRO A 59 -35.73 -16.62 14.93
N ARG A 60 -35.46 -16.43 13.62
CA ARG A 60 -34.50 -17.26 12.90
C ARG A 60 -33.08 -17.04 13.42
N TRP A 61 -32.72 -15.83 13.81
CA TRP A 61 -31.43 -15.57 14.45
C TRP A 61 -31.45 -16.07 15.89
N LYS A 62 -30.68 -17.13 16.17
CA LYS A 62 -30.58 -17.69 17.52
C LYS A 62 -29.87 -16.70 18.45
N GLY A 63 -30.32 -16.61 19.70
CA GLY A 63 -29.63 -15.82 20.71
C GLY A 63 -28.19 -16.29 20.97
N LEU A 64 -27.32 -15.34 21.30
CA LEU A 64 -25.94 -15.58 21.74
C LEU A 64 -25.84 -15.39 23.27
N ARG A 65 -24.93 -16.10 23.91
CA ARG A 65 -24.88 -16.20 25.39
C ARG A 65 -23.94 -15.18 26.02
N TYR A 66 -22.82 -14.89 25.38
CA TYR A 66 -21.72 -14.16 25.99
C TYR A 66 -21.42 -12.82 25.30
N THR A 67 -22.03 -12.48 24.15
CA THR A 67 -21.71 -11.24 23.44
C THR A 67 -21.81 -9.95 24.27
N VAL A 68 -22.83 -9.86 25.13
CA VAL A 68 -22.98 -8.74 26.09
C VAL A 68 -21.86 -8.78 27.15
N LYS A 69 -21.55 -9.96 27.67
CA LYS A 69 -20.46 -10.16 28.64
C LYS A 69 -19.09 -9.84 28.01
N ASP A 70 -18.83 -10.25 26.77
CA ASP A 70 -17.60 -9.97 26.04
C ASP A 70 -17.36 -8.46 25.93
N ALA A 71 -18.39 -7.69 25.55
CA ALA A 71 -18.32 -6.23 25.50
C ALA A 71 -18.08 -5.61 26.89
N HIS A 72 -18.70 -6.14 27.94
CA HIS A 72 -18.48 -5.67 29.31
C HIS A 72 -17.08 -5.98 29.85
N ASP A 73 -16.59 -7.20 29.66
CA ASP A 73 -15.27 -7.62 30.15
C ASP A 73 -14.15 -6.87 29.43
N LEU A 74 -14.25 -6.73 28.10
CA LEU A 74 -13.31 -5.92 27.33
C LEU A 74 -13.39 -4.45 27.74
N GLY A 75 -14.60 -3.93 27.96
CA GLY A 75 -14.79 -2.56 28.44
C GLY A 75 -14.17 -2.31 29.80
N ALA A 76 -14.27 -3.28 30.71
CA ALA A 76 -13.61 -3.21 32.02
C ALA A 76 -12.08 -3.20 31.86
N ALA A 77 -11.52 -4.09 31.02
CA ALA A 77 -10.08 -4.15 30.78
C ALA A 77 -9.53 -2.89 30.10
N LEU A 78 -10.26 -2.30 29.15
CA LEU A 78 -9.85 -1.06 28.49
C LEU A 78 -9.93 0.15 29.43
N LYS A 79 -10.94 0.19 30.32
CA LYS A 79 -11.11 1.29 31.28
C LYS A 79 -10.12 1.24 32.45
N ASP A 80 -9.71 0.04 32.85
CA ASP A 80 -8.78 -0.16 33.98
C ASP A 80 -7.46 0.61 33.74
N PRO A 81 -7.09 1.56 34.62
CA PRO A 81 -5.85 2.33 34.51
C PRO A 81 -4.58 1.49 34.56
N ALA A 82 -4.61 0.33 35.23
CA ALA A 82 -3.49 -0.60 35.28
C ALA A 82 -3.35 -1.42 33.99
N ARG A 83 -4.39 -1.42 33.14
CA ARG A 83 -4.42 -2.10 31.85
C ARG A 83 -4.51 -1.08 30.72
N GLY A 84 -5.72 -0.80 30.23
CA GLY A 84 -5.90 0.03 29.03
C GLY A 84 -5.92 1.54 29.27
N GLY A 85 -6.39 1.99 30.43
CA GLY A 85 -6.49 3.42 30.77
C GLY A 85 -7.22 4.26 29.72
N PHE A 86 -8.28 3.73 29.10
CA PHE A 86 -9.09 4.46 28.12
C PHE A 86 -9.92 5.55 28.80
N ASP A 87 -9.89 6.76 28.26
CA ASP A 87 -10.62 7.91 28.79
C ASP A 87 -12.14 7.71 28.67
N GLN A 88 -12.58 7.09 27.58
CA GLN A 88 -14.00 6.87 27.29
C GLN A 88 -14.25 5.48 26.73
N VAL A 89 -15.16 4.74 27.37
CA VAL A 89 -15.62 3.44 26.92
C VAL A 89 -17.13 3.46 26.85
N ARG A 90 -17.68 3.50 25.63
CA ARG A 90 -19.13 3.45 25.36
C ARG A 90 -19.51 2.03 24.96
N MET A 91 -20.52 1.49 25.63
CA MET A 91 -21.03 0.15 25.35
C MET A 91 -22.45 0.23 24.80
N LEU A 92 -22.74 -0.52 23.74
CA LEU A 92 -24.09 -0.73 23.19
C LEU A 92 -24.43 -2.21 23.38
N THR A 93 -25.11 -2.52 24.48
CA THR A 93 -25.48 -3.90 24.85
C THR A 93 -26.97 -4.06 25.11
N ARG A 94 -27.73 -2.95 25.20
CA ARG A 94 -29.18 -2.98 25.35
C ARG A 94 -29.87 -3.13 24.00
N ARG A 95 -31.09 -3.65 24.01
CA ARG A 95 -31.85 -3.95 22.79
C ARG A 95 -32.10 -2.69 21.96
N GLU A 96 -32.49 -1.60 22.59
CA GLU A 96 -32.73 -0.31 21.95
C GLU A 96 -31.47 0.32 21.34
N GLU A 97 -30.27 -0.08 21.78
CA GLU A 97 -28.99 0.45 21.32
C GLU A 97 -28.35 -0.35 20.18
N THR A 98 -28.89 -1.53 19.88
CA THR A 98 -28.29 -2.54 18.98
C THR A 98 -29.04 -2.69 17.65
N THR A 99 -29.88 -1.71 17.30
CA THR A 99 -30.44 -1.58 15.95
C THR A 99 -29.38 -1.07 14.97
N ARG A 100 -29.58 -1.34 13.68
CA ARG A 100 -28.71 -0.83 12.62
C ARG A 100 -28.54 0.69 12.69
N GLU A 101 -29.64 1.41 12.88
CA GLU A 101 -29.62 2.87 12.98
C GLU A 101 -28.89 3.38 14.22
N ALA A 102 -29.14 2.80 15.39
CA ALA A 102 -28.49 3.22 16.64
C ALA A 102 -26.98 3.01 16.61
N ILE A 103 -26.53 1.87 16.06
CA ILE A 103 -25.10 1.56 15.89
C ILE A 103 -24.44 2.57 14.94
N LEU A 104 -25.05 2.87 13.80
CA LEU A 104 -24.55 3.88 12.86
C LEU A 104 -24.50 5.27 13.48
N ALA A 105 -25.53 5.65 14.25
CA ALA A 105 -25.56 6.91 14.97
C ALA A 105 -24.41 7.00 16.00
N ALA A 106 -24.12 5.90 16.72
CA ALA A 106 -23.02 5.83 17.66
C ALA A 106 -21.65 5.91 16.98
N LEU A 107 -21.46 5.26 15.83
CA LEU A 107 -20.23 5.37 15.02
C LEU A 107 -20.01 6.80 14.52
N ARG A 108 -21.07 7.46 14.02
CA ARG A 108 -21.00 8.87 13.60
C ARG A 108 -20.72 9.81 14.75
N GLN A 109 -21.25 9.52 15.94
CA GLN A 109 -20.96 10.27 17.15
C GLN A 109 -19.50 10.09 17.57
N LEU A 110 -18.99 8.85 17.58
CA LEU A 110 -17.58 8.55 17.84
C LEU A 110 -16.68 9.29 16.85
N LYS A 111 -17.06 9.36 15.58
CA LYS A 111 -16.34 10.12 14.54
C LYS A 111 -16.28 11.63 14.81
N LYS A 112 -17.32 12.21 15.41
CA LYS A 112 -17.30 13.61 15.84
C LYS A 112 -16.42 13.82 17.08
N GLU A 113 -16.40 12.85 17.99
CA GLU A 113 -15.66 12.95 19.25
C GLU A 113 -14.16 12.68 19.10
N ALA A 114 -13.79 11.69 18.28
CA ALA A 114 -12.41 11.33 17.93
C ALA A 114 -11.92 12.17 16.76
N SER A 115 -11.88 13.48 16.97
CA SER A 115 -11.61 14.48 15.93
C SER A 115 -10.12 14.67 15.64
N ARG A 116 -9.21 14.05 16.40
CA ARG A 116 -7.77 14.28 16.28
C ARG A 116 -7.04 13.09 15.65
N PRO A 117 -6.00 13.32 14.83
CA PRO A 117 -5.24 12.24 14.19
C PRO A 117 -4.52 11.29 15.15
N ASP A 118 -4.19 11.76 16.34
CA ASP A 118 -3.43 11.06 17.37
C ASP A 118 -4.30 10.39 18.44
N ASP A 119 -5.61 10.62 18.45
CA ASP A 119 -6.56 9.90 19.30
C ASP A 119 -6.45 8.38 19.03
N VAL A 120 -6.57 7.56 20.07
CA VAL A 120 -6.64 6.09 19.95
C VAL A 120 -8.09 5.66 19.97
N VAL A 121 -8.54 4.95 18.94
CA VAL A 121 -9.94 4.53 18.80
C VAL A 121 -10.05 3.02 18.66
N VAL A 122 -10.80 2.38 19.55
CA VAL A 122 -11.13 0.95 19.45
C VAL A 122 -12.61 0.80 19.18
N VAL A 123 -12.97 0.10 18.11
CA VAL A 123 -14.35 -0.31 17.83
C VAL A 123 -14.40 -1.83 17.90
N TYR A 124 -15.34 -2.37 18.66
CA TYR A 124 -15.46 -3.81 18.89
C TYR A 124 -16.89 -4.26 18.66
N PHE A 125 -17.06 -5.40 17.98
CA PHE A 125 -18.34 -6.04 17.76
C PHE A 125 -18.30 -7.51 18.18
N SER A 126 -19.21 -7.92 19.07
CA SER A 126 -19.54 -9.31 19.37
C SER A 126 -20.99 -9.59 18.98
N ALA A 127 -21.18 -10.31 17.88
CA ALA A 127 -22.49 -10.53 17.27
C ALA A 127 -22.47 -11.68 16.25
N HIS A 128 -23.62 -12.02 15.67
CA HIS A 128 -23.64 -12.84 14.47
C HIS A 128 -23.11 -12.06 13.27
N GLY A 129 -22.35 -12.75 12.42
CA GLY A 129 -22.14 -12.34 11.04
C GLY A 129 -22.89 -13.28 10.09
N THR A 130 -23.10 -12.81 8.86
CA THR A 130 -23.71 -13.58 7.78
C THR A 130 -23.16 -13.13 6.41
N LEU A 131 -23.52 -13.86 5.37
CA LEU A 131 -23.25 -13.55 3.97
C LEU A 131 -24.57 -13.44 3.21
N ALA A 132 -24.70 -12.42 2.38
CA ALA A 132 -25.82 -12.26 1.46
C ALA A 132 -25.36 -11.58 0.17
N ARG A 133 -26.10 -11.79 -0.93
CA ARG A 133 -25.86 -11.04 -2.15
C ARG A 133 -26.50 -9.66 -2.04
N ASP A 134 -25.77 -8.62 -2.42
CA ASP A 134 -26.32 -7.27 -2.49
C ASP A 134 -27.23 -7.08 -3.72
N ALA A 135 -27.72 -5.86 -3.92
CA ALA A 135 -28.60 -5.53 -5.06
C ALA A 135 -27.93 -5.74 -6.44
N LYS A 136 -26.60 -5.83 -6.51
CA LYS A 136 -25.83 -6.11 -7.74
C LYS A 136 -25.55 -7.60 -7.91
N GLY A 137 -25.99 -8.44 -6.97
CA GLY A 137 -25.72 -9.88 -6.96
C GLY A 137 -24.35 -10.25 -6.40
N GLU A 138 -23.60 -9.29 -5.85
CA GLU A 138 -22.25 -9.53 -5.31
C GLU A 138 -22.35 -10.07 -3.89
N LEU A 139 -21.55 -11.10 -3.57
CA LEU A 139 -21.53 -11.69 -2.24
C LEU A 139 -20.83 -10.75 -1.24
N ARG A 140 -21.57 -10.30 -0.23
CA ARG A 140 -21.08 -9.34 0.78
C ARG A 140 -21.20 -9.91 2.20
N ARG A 141 -20.37 -9.38 3.10
CA ARG A 141 -20.43 -9.66 4.55
C ARG A 141 -21.35 -8.67 5.25
N TYR A 142 -22.11 -9.19 6.21
CA TYR A 142 -23.00 -8.40 7.06
C TYR A 142 -22.83 -8.78 8.53
N LEU A 143 -22.93 -7.78 9.39
CA LEU A 143 -23.15 -7.93 10.82
C LEU A 143 -24.66 -7.91 11.09
N VAL A 144 -25.14 -8.94 11.78
CA VAL A 144 -26.56 -9.07 12.13
C VAL A 144 -26.84 -8.18 13.33
N THR A 145 -27.59 -7.11 13.11
CA THR A 145 -28.10 -6.22 14.15
C THR A 145 -29.38 -6.79 14.75
N ARG A 146 -29.84 -6.26 15.89
CA ARG A 146 -31.05 -6.77 16.56
C ARG A 146 -32.27 -6.84 15.62
N ASP A 147 -32.42 -5.80 14.80
CA ASP A 147 -33.53 -5.56 13.87
C ASP A 147 -33.31 -6.17 12.47
N ALA A 148 -32.22 -6.90 12.25
CA ALA A 148 -31.94 -7.52 10.96
C ALA A 148 -32.94 -8.63 10.63
N ALA A 149 -33.66 -8.50 9.52
CA ALA A 149 -34.58 -9.50 9.02
C ALA A 149 -33.83 -10.52 8.15
N TYR A 150 -33.95 -11.81 8.46
CA TYR A 150 -33.24 -12.86 7.72
C TYR A 150 -33.65 -12.93 6.24
N ARG A 151 -34.88 -12.53 5.91
CA ARG A 151 -35.38 -12.49 4.52
C ARG A 151 -34.91 -11.27 3.71
N ASP A 152 -34.32 -10.27 4.37
CA ASP A 152 -33.94 -9.01 3.75
C ASP A 152 -32.62 -8.48 4.34
N ILE A 153 -31.63 -9.36 4.41
CA ILE A 153 -30.31 -9.08 5.01
C ILE A 153 -29.65 -7.85 4.36
N PRO A 154 -29.63 -7.68 3.02
CA PRO A 154 -28.93 -6.54 2.41
C PRO A 154 -29.48 -5.17 2.83
N GLN A 155 -30.78 -5.08 3.14
CA GLN A 155 -31.42 -3.83 3.54
C GLN A 155 -31.43 -3.60 5.05
N THR A 156 -31.55 -4.67 5.84
CA THR A 156 -31.79 -4.57 7.29
C THR A 156 -30.57 -4.84 8.16
N ALA A 157 -29.58 -5.60 7.68
CA ALA A 157 -28.33 -5.83 8.41
C ALA A 157 -27.30 -4.70 8.14
N LEU A 158 -26.25 -4.66 8.95
CA LEU A 158 -25.15 -3.72 8.75
C LEU A 158 -24.09 -4.34 7.83
N SER A 159 -23.94 -3.85 6.60
CA SER A 159 -22.90 -4.35 5.70
C SER A 159 -21.51 -3.97 6.19
N MET A 160 -20.52 -4.85 5.96
CA MET A 160 -19.13 -4.57 6.29
C MET A 160 -18.59 -3.36 5.52
N ASP A 161 -19.02 -3.15 4.28
CA ASP A 161 -18.65 -1.97 3.49
C ASP A 161 -19.13 -0.67 4.17
N THR A 162 -20.37 -0.66 4.68
CA THR A 162 -20.91 0.50 5.42
C THR A 162 -20.13 0.73 6.71
N LEU A 163 -19.86 -0.34 7.47
CA LEU A 163 -19.11 -0.26 8.71
C LEU A 163 -17.68 0.26 8.47
N LYS A 164 -16.98 -0.29 7.47
CA LYS A 164 -15.64 0.14 7.07
C LYS A 164 -15.66 1.59 6.60
N ALA A 165 -16.64 2.02 5.82
CA ALA A 165 -16.75 3.42 5.39
C ALA A 165 -16.91 4.40 6.57
N GLU A 166 -17.74 4.07 7.57
CA GLU A 166 -17.89 4.90 8.78
C GLU A 166 -16.58 4.90 9.61
N PHE A 167 -15.96 3.73 9.77
CA PHE A 167 -14.70 3.57 10.50
C PHE A 167 -13.53 4.29 9.82
N ASP A 168 -13.41 4.18 8.51
CA ASP A 168 -12.37 4.81 7.72
C ASP A 168 -12.51 6.33 7.65
N GLY A 169 -13.73 6.82 7.89
CA GLY A 169 -14.02 8.23 8.06
C GLY A 169 -13.55 8.84 9.39
N LEU A 170 -13.03 8.07 10.35
CA LEU A 170 -12.43 8.61 11.58
C LEU A 170 -11.20 9.47 11.27
N ALA A 171 -11.01 10.58 11.99
CA ALA A 171 -9.82 11.42 11.82
C ALA A 171 -8.56 10.75 12.40
N SER A 172 -8.73 9.93 13.45
CA SER A 172 -7.68 9.15 14.08
C SER A 172 -6.96 8.23 13.09
N ARG A 173 -5.63 8.22 13.19
CA ARG A 173 -4.73 7.26 12.52
C ARG A 173 -4.41 6.05 13.40
N ARG A 174 -4.80 6.08 14.68
CA ARG A 174 -4.54 5.03 15.67
C ARG A 174 -5.85 4.30 15.97
N ARG A 175 -6.40 3.65 14.96
CA ARG A 175 -7.73 3.04 15.03
C ARG A 175 -7.70 1.54 14.78
N MET A 176 -8.45 0.83 15.61
CA MET A 176 -8.57 -0.63 15.58
C MET A 176 -10.04 -1.03 15.56
N LEU A 177 -10.41 -1.91 14.63
CA LEU A 177 -11.70 -2.55 14.52
C LEU A 177 -11.54 -4.04 14.86
N VAL A 178 -12.33 -4.54 15.81
CA VAL A 178 -12.34 -5.94 16.21
C VAL A 178 -13.71 -6.55 15.92
N LEU A 179 -13.71 -7.65 15.19
CA LEU A 179 -14.90 -8.39 14.76
C LEU A 179 -14.88 -9.77 15.40
N ALA A 180 -15.55 -9.92 16.54
CA ALA A 180 -15.87 -11.19 17.16
C ALA A 180 -17.17 -11.77 16.55
N THR A 181 -17.16 -11.95 15.23
CA THR A 181 -18.32 -12.40 14.43
C THR A 181 -17.97 -13.60 13.55
N CYS A 182 -18.92 -14.50 13.35
CA CYS A 182 -18.80 -15.61 12.40
C CYS A 182 -19.27 -15.19 11.00
N HIS A 183 -18.51 -15.48 9.94
CA HIS A 183 -18.98 -15.33 8.54
C HIS A 183 -18.93 -16.64 7.74
N SER A 184 -18.68 -17.78 8.40
CA SER A 184 -18.57 -19.10 7.75
C SER A 184 -19.85 -19.63 7.14
N GLY A 185 -21.01 -19.10 7.55
CA GLY A 185 -22.28 -19.68 7.17
C GLY A 185 -22.54 -21.09 7.70
N SER A 186 -21.75 -21.51 8.69
CA SER A 186 -21.90 -22.75 9.44
C SER A 186 -21.96 -22.47 10.95
N GLY A 187 -22.44 -23.44 11.72
CA GLY A 187 -22.63 -23.28 13.17
C GLY A 187 -23.80 -22.36 13.52
N LYS A 188 -23.54 -21.27 14.27
CA LYS A 188 -24.58 -20.31 14.68
C LYS A 188 -24.81 -19.17 13.67
N SER A 189 -23.93 -19.02 12.68
CA SER A 189 -24.12 -18.11 11.54
C SER A 189 -25.07 -18.77 10.53
N LEU A 190 -26.21 -18.13 10.25
CA LEU A 190 -27.15 -18.63 9.25
C LEU A 190 -26.91 -17.92 7.91
N LEU A 191 -26.95 -18.69 6.83
CA LEU A 191 -26.95 -18.18 5.45
C LEU A 191 -28.37 -18.23 4.87
N PRO A 192 -28.72 -17.36 3.90
CA PRO A 192 -29.86 -17.57 3.01
C PRO A 192 -29.88 -18.99 2.44
N LYS A 193 -31.07 -19.61 2.31
CA LYS A 193 -31.21 -21.02 1.92
C LYS A 193 -30.62 -21.30 0.54
N GLU A 194 -30.85 -20.39 -0.39
CA GLU A 194 -30.40 -20.45 -1.78
C GLU A 194 -28.87 -20.39 -1.83
N LEU A 195 -28.28 -19.48 -1.05
CA LEU A 195 -26.82 -19.37 -0.91
C LEU A 195 -26.24 -20.61 -0.23
N LYS A 196 -26.88 -21.13 0.82
CA LYS A 196 -26.42 -22.36 1.49
C LYS A 196 -26.37 -23.54 0.52
N ALA A 197 -27.43 -23.74 -0.28
CA ALA A 197 -27.48 -24.82 -1.27
C ALA A 197 -26.44 -24.64 -2.39
N GLU A 198 -26.21 -23.40 -2.83
CA GLU A 198 -25.13 -23.06 -3.76
C GLU A 198 -23.76 -23.39 -3.17
N LEU A 199 -23.54 -23.03 -1.90
CA LEU A 199 -22.24 -23.21 -1.25
C LEU A 199 -21.96 -24.68 -0.91
N GLU A 200 -22.97 -25.47 -0.53
CA GLU A 200 -22.82 -26.92 -0.29
C GLU A 200 -22.42 -27.70 -1.55
N GLY A 201 -22.72 -27.17 -2.75
CA GLY A 201 -22.35 -27.78 -4.04
C GLY A 201 -20.90 -27.56 -4.48
N ILE A 202 -20.16 -26.69 -3.81
CA ILE A 202 -18.78 -26.32 -4.18
C ILE A 202 -17.87 -26.94 -3.12
N LYS A 203 -17.05 -27.92 -3.53
CA LYS A 203 -16.12 -28.61 -2.63
C LYS A 203 -15.26 -27.61 -1.87
N SER A 204 -15.24 -27.77 -0.54
CA SER A 204 -14.47 -27.00 0.44
C SER A 204 -13.13 -26.50 -0.10
N GLY A 205 -12.98 -25.18 -0.27
CA GLY A 205 -11.67 -24.55 -0.45
C GLY A 205 -11.59 -23.34 -1.38
N PHE A 206 -12.60 -23.04 -2.20
CA PHE A 206 -12.49 -21.92 -3.16
C PHE A 206 -13.76 -21.08 -3.23
N TYR A 207 -13.87 -20.12 -2.30
CA TYR A 207 -14.56 -18.87 -2.56
C TYR A 207 -13.55 -17.76 -2.44
N ALA A 208 -13.45 -16.93 -3.48
CA ALA A 208 -12.65 -15.72 -3.37
C ALA A 208 -13.20 -14.89 -2.21
N ARG A 209 -12.33 -14.52 -1.25
CA ARG A 209 -12.62 -13.48 -0.26
C ARG A 209 -13.17 -12.28 -1.05
N PRO A 210 -14.36 -11.75 -0.70
CA PRO A 210 -14.84 -10.52 -1.31
C PRO A 210 -13.73 -9.48 -1.22
N LEU A 211 -13.35 -8.91 -2.38
CA LEU A 211 -12.33 -7.87 -2.46
C LEU A 211 -12.92 -6.62 -1.82
N GLU A 212 -12.75 -6.49 -0.51
CA GLU A 212 -13.02 -5.26 0.21
C GLU A 212 -11.79 -4.35 0.05
N GLU A 213 -12.00 -3.16 -0.51
CA GLU A 213 -10.95 -2.15 -0.54
C GLU A 213 -10.56 -1.77 0.90
N SER A 214 -9.26 -1.77 1.16
CA SER A 214 -8.69 -1.54 2.48
C SER A 214 -8.16 -0.12 2.59
N SER A 215 -8.48 0.55 3.71
CA SER A 215 -8.02 1.90 3.99
C SER A 215 -6.62 1.93 4.59
N ARG A 216 -5.90 3.02 4.34
CA ARG A 216 -4.43 3.13 4.49
C ARG A 216 -3.92 3.25 5.93
N ALA A 217 -4.79 3.26 6.95
CA ALA A 217 -4.44 3.48 8.36
C ALA A 217 -5.42 2.81 9.35
N SER A 218 -5.91 1.61 9.02
CA SER A 218 -6.82 0.84 9.87
C SER A 218 -6.27 -0.55 10.18
N MET A 219 -6.44 -0.99 11.42
CA MET A 219 -6.26 -2.39 11.82
C MET A 219 -7.62 -3.04 11.95
N VAL A 220 -7.84 -4.14 11.23
CA VAL A 220 -9.07 -4.93 11.35
C VAL A 220 -8.70 -6.34 11.80
N PHE A 221 -9.13 -6.72 13.00
CA PHE A 221 -8.93 -8.06 13.53
C PHE A 221 -10.24 -8.82 13.54
N ALA A 222 -10.22 -10.06 13.10
CA ALA A 222 -11.36 -10.96 13.15
C ALA A 222 -11.06 -12.16 14.04
N ALA A 223 -12.05 -12.59 14.82
CA ALA A 223 -11.93 -13.72 15.74
C ALA A 223 -11.73 -15.08 15.01
N CYS A 224 -12.04 -15.16 13.72
CA CYS A 224 -11.81 -16.34 12.89
C CYS A 224 -11.55 -15.94 11.43
N ASP A 225 -10.97 -16.86 10.65
CA ASP A 225 -10.72 -16.66 9.24
C ASP A 225 -11.96 -16.96 8.39
N TRP A 226 -11.87 -16.67 7.09
CA TRP A 226 -12.92 -16.93 6.13
C TRP A 226 -13.28 -18.42 6.08
N GLY A 227 -14.58 -18.72 6.17
CA GLY A 227 -15.07 -20.10 6.20
C GLY A 227 -14.98 -20.78 7.57
N GLU A 228 -14.44 -20.11 8.60
CA GLU A 228 -14.39 -20.63 9.97
C GLU A 228 -15.43 -20.02 10.92
N THR A 229 -15.65 -20.69 12.05
CA THR A 229 -16.62 -20.27 13.07
C THR A 229 -15.90 -19.66 14.27
N ALA A 230 -16.24 -18.42 14.63
CA ALA A 230 -15.92 -17.83 15.92
C ALA A 230 -16.81 -18.46 17.03
N ARG A 231 -16.19 -19.03 18.07
CA ARG A 231 -16.90 -19.87 19.04
C ARG A 231 -17.03 -19.19 20.40
N GLU A 232 -18.21 -19.35 20.98
CA GLU A 232 -18.45 -19.14 22.41
C GLU A 232 -18.07 -20.39 23.19
N ASP A 233 -17.36 -20.23 24.29
CA ASP A 233 -16.96 -21.34 25.15
C ASP A 233 -17.58 -21.21 26.56
N GLU A 234 -18.09 -22.32 27.07
CA GLU A 234 -18.78 -22.35 28.37
C GLU A 234 -17.83 -22.27 29.56
N SER A 235 -16.61 -22.83 29.42
CA SER A 235 -15.59 -22.77 30.48
C SER A 235 -14.98 -21.38 30.59
N LEU A 236 -14.73 -20.73 29.45
CA LEU A 236 -14.20 -19.36 29.40
C LEU A 236 -15.29 -18.32 29.69
N ARG A 237 -16.58 -18.68 29.47
CA ARG A 237 -17.75 -17.79 29.56
C ARG A 237 -17.60 -16.52 28.71
N ASN A 238 -16.96 -16.65 27.56
CA ASN A 238 -16.71 -15.59 26.58
C ASN A 238 -16.65 -16.24 25.19
N ASP A 239 -16.64 -15.44 24.13
CA ASP A 239 -16.01 -15.92 22.90
C ASP A 239 -14.51 -16.15 23.11
N ILE A 240 -13.98 -17.21 22.49
CA ILE A 240 -12.61 -17.70 22.76
C ILE A 240 -11.56 -16.65 22.41
N TYR A 241 -11.76 -15.91 21.32
CA TYR A 241 -10.81 -14.89 20.88
C TYR A 241 -10.81 -13.70 21.85
N THR A 242 -11.97 -13.16 22.20
CA THR A 242 -12.06 -12.02 23.13
C THR A 242 -11.52 -12.35 24.50
N HIS A 243 -11.73 -13.58 25.00
CA HIS A 243 -11.11 -14.04 26.24
C HIS A 243 -9.58 -13.87 26.20
N PHE A 244 -8.93 -14.42 25.17
CA PHE A 244 -7.47 -14.33 25.07
C PHE A 244 -6.98 -12.94 24.67
N LEU A 245 -7.79 -12.13 23.99
CA LEU A 245 -7.49 -10.72 23.76
C LEU A 245 -7.40 -9.96 25.09
N ILE A 246 -8.38 -10.15 25.97
CA ILE A 246 -8.41 -9.54 27.32
C ILE A 246 -7.25 -10.05 28.18
N ASP A 247 -6.96 -11.35 28.12
CA ASP A 247 -5.81 -11.96 28.82
C ASP A 247 -4.49 -11.28 28.43
N GLY A 248 -4.28 -11.04 27.12
CA GLY A 248 -3.10 -10.35 26.61
C GLY A 248 -2.91 -8.93 27.17
N LEU A 249 -4.01 -8.20 27.42
CA LEU A 249 -3.97 -6.85 28.01
C LEU A 249 -3.52 -6.83 29.47
N SER A 250 -3.32 -7.99 30.10
CA SER A 250 -2.74 -8.08 31.45
C SER A 250 -1.20 -8.09 31.43
N GLY A 251 -0.58 -7.84 30.27
CA GLY A 251 0.87 -7.78 30.07
C GLY A 251 1.49 -9.05 29.48
N ALA A 252 0.75 -10.16 29.42
CA ALA A 252 1.23 -11.42 28.84
C ALA A 252 1.54 -11.33 27.33
N ALA A 253 1.00 -10.31 26.66
CA ALA A 253 1.22 -10.07 25.25
C ALA A 253 2.41 -9.16 24.93
N ASP A 254 3.07 -8.51 25.91
CA ASP A 254 4.26 -7.66 25.71
C ASP A 254 5.42 -8.54 25.22
N ARG A 255 5.48 -8.74 23.90
CA ARG A 255 6.35 -9.71 23.25
C ARG A 255 7.75 -9.16 23.19
N ASN A 256 7.89 -7.88 22.85
CA ASN A 256 9.18 -7.22 22.71
C ASN A 256 9.79 -6.80 24.06
N GLY A 257 9.02 -6.79 25.14
CA GLY A 257 9.47 -6.37 26.46
C GLY A 257 9.76 -4.87 26.52
N ASP A 258 8.91 -4.02 25.94
CA ASP A 258 9.04 -2.56 26.03
C ASP A 258 8.20 -1.95 27.16
N GLY A 259 7.36 -2.77 27.81
CA GLY A 259 6.45 -2.37 28.89
C GLY A 259 5.06 -1.92 28.42
N ALA A 260 4.78 -2.00 27.11
CA ALA A 260 3.46 -1.82 26.53
C ALA A 260 2.99 -3.12 25.86
N VAL A 261 1.67 -3.21 25.67
CA VAL A 261 1.05 -4.20 24.80
C VAL A 261 0.41 -3.44 23.65
N THR A 262 0.92 -3.67 22.44
CA THR A 262 0.33 -3.08 21.23
C THR A 262 -0.84 -3.91 20.69
N ALA A 263 -1.59 -3.37 19.74
CA ALA A 263 -2.70 -4.07 19.10
C ALA A 263 -2.24 -5.35 18.37
N THR A 264 -1.11 -5.28 17.66
CA THR A 264 -0.54 -6.46 16.98
C THR A 264 -0.07 -7.53 17.96
N GLU A 265 0.55 -7.13 19.07
CA GLU A 265 0.95 -8.04 20.15
C GLU A 265 -0.25 -8.72 20.82
N ALA A 266 -1.28 -7.94 21.16
CA ALA A 266 -2.52 -8.47 21.73
C ALA A 266 -3.21 -9.45 20.76
N HIS A 267 -3.23 -9.13 19.47
CA HIS A 267 -3.76 -10.02 18.43
C HIS A 267 -2.95 -11.30 18.32
N ASP A 268 -1.62 -11.24 18.25
CA ASP A 268 -0.76 -12.42 18.11
C ASP A 268 -0.86 -13.35 19.33
N HIS A 269 -1.00 -12.78 20.52
CA HIS A 269 -1.30 -13.53 21.74
C HIS A 269 -2.66 -14.23 21.63
N ALA A 270 -3.71 -13.46 21.33
CA ALA A 270 -5.07 -13.99 21.20
C ALA A 270 -5.17 -15.07 20.11
N ARG A 271 -4.50 -14.86 18.97
CA ARG A 271 -4.44 -15.78 17.83
C ARG A 271 -3.82 -17.11 18.23
N ARG A 272 -2.61 -17.09 18.82
CA ARG A 272 -1.91 -18.32 19.23
C ARG A 272 -2.70 -19.10 20.27
N ARG A 273 -3.26 -18.42 21.27
CA ARG A 273 -4.04 -19.05 22.35
C ARG A 273 -5.35 -19.62 21.83
N THR A 274 -6.05 -18.90 20.95
CA THR A 274 -7.29 -19.38 20.30
C THR A 274 -7.00 -20.61 19.43
N PHE A 275 -5.95 -20.57 18.61
CA PHE A 275 -5.56 -21.70 17.77
C PHE A 275 -5.26 -22.95 18.61
N ALA A 276 -4.45 -22.79 19.66
CA ALA A 276 -4.11 -23.88 20.56
C ALA A 276 -5.33 -24.43 21.31
N PHE A 277 -6.16 -23.56 21.88
CA PHE A 277 -7.36 -23.96 22.65
C PHE A 277 -8.40 -24.67 21.78
N THR A 278 -8.52 -24.27 20.52
CA THR A 278 -9.49 -24.88 19.59
C THR A 278 -8.92 -26.07 18.81
N GLU A 279 -7.67 -26.45 19.06
CA GLU A 279 -6.95 -27.50 18.33
C GLU A 279 -6.95 -27.23 16.81
N GLY A 280 -6.70 -25.98 16.45
CA GLY A 280 -6.62 -25.52 15.06
C GLY A 280 -7.95 -25.29 14.34
N ARG A 281 -9.09 -25.45 15.03
CA ARG A 281 -10.44 -25.25 14.45
C ARG A 281 -10.88 -23.79 14.32
N GLN A 282 -10.12 -22.87 14.89
CA GLN A 282 -10.36 -21.43 14.80
C GLN A 282 -9.03 -20.68 14.70
N ARG A 283 -8.85 -19.95 13.60
CA ARG A 283 -7.69 -19.12 13.28
C ARG A 283 -8.12 -17.66 13.22
N PRO A 284 -7.86 -16.86 14.26
CA PRO A 284 -8.02 -15.41 14.15
C PRO A 284 -7.16 -14.82 13.03
N SER A 285 -7.66 -13.78 12.39
CA SER A 285 -6.99 -13.11 11.27
C SER A 285 -6.87 -11.61 11.51
N ALA A 286 -5.86 -11.00 10.88
CA ALA A 286 -5.61 -9.57 10.90
C ALA A 286 -5.43 -9.02 9.49
N GLU A 287 -5.97 -7.83 9.26
CA GLU A 287 -5.75 -7.01 8.06
C GLU A 287 -5.14 -5.69 8.50
N ILE A 288 -3.87 -5.48 8.16
CA ILE A 288 -3.07 -4.31 8.54
C ILE A 288 -2.38 -3.78 7.28
N MET A 289 -2.67 -2.52 6.92
CA MET A 289 -2.14 -1.91 5.69
C MET A 289 -1.03 -0.87 5.94
N GLU A 290 -0.83 -0.40 7.17
CA GLU A 290 0.24 0.56 7.47
C GLU A 290 1.52 -0.13 7.92
N VAL A 291 2.60 0.14 7.18
CA VAL A 291 3.97 -0.31 7.43
C VAL A 291 4.71 0.80 8.17
N GLY A 292 4.72 0.70 9.50
CA GLY A 292 5.35 1.64 10.46
C GLY A 292 5.22 1.11 11.89
N ALA A 293 5.82 1.79 12.88
CA ALA A 293 5.68 1.41 14.29
C ALA A 293 4.20 1.25 14.65
N ASP A 294 3.79 0.09 15.18
CA ASP A 294 2.39 -0.22 15.54
C ASP A 294 1.78 0.97 16.29
N PRO A 295 0.86 1.71 15.65
CA PRO A 295 0.40 2.98 16.18
C PRO A 295 -0.52 2.83 17.41
N VAL A 296 -0.96 1.62 17.76
CA VAL A 296 -2.00 1.40 18.77
C VAL A 296 -1.44 0.63 19.97
N VAL A 297 -1.06 1.36 21.01
CA VAL A 297 -0.84 0.78 22.34
C VAL A 297 -2.19 0.56 23.01
N LEU A 298 -2.48 -0.68 23.41
CA LEU A 298 -3.72 -1.06 24.08
C LEU A 298 -3.57 -1.10 25.60
N SER A 299 -2.40 -1.48 26.13
CA SER A 299 -2.14 -1.51 27.56
C SER A 299 -0.71 -1.10 27.90
N GLY A 300 -0.50 -0.55 29.10
CA GLY A 300 0.82 -0.14 29.57
C GLY A 300 1.36 1.09 28.86
N SER A 301 2.68 1.27 28.95
CA SER A 301 3.41 2.39 28.33
C SER A 301 4.81 1.94 27.98
N ILE A 302 5.31 2.39 26.82
CA ILE A 302 6.69 2.11 26.41
C ILE A 302 7.64 2.78 27.41
N THR A 303 8.30 1.98 28.23
CA THR A 303 9.21 2.42 29.31
C THR A 303 10.68 2.19 28.97
N ARG A 304 10.95 1.34 27.99
CA ARG A 304 12.31 0.93 27.57
C ARG A 304 12.30 0.56 26.10
N THR A 305 13.48 0.50 25.50
CA THR A 305 13.62 0.00 24.13
C THR A 305 13.42 -1.51 24.12
N GLY A 306 12.35 -1.97 23.46
CA GLY A 306 12.05 -3.38 23.27
C GLY A 306 13.09 -4.14 22.45
N ARG A 307 12.97 -5.47 22.47
CA ARG A 307 13.71 -6.34 21.55
C ARG A 307 13.28 -6.07 20.12
N PRO A 308 14.18 -6.20 19.14
CA PRO A 308 13.79 -6.05 17.76
C PRO A 308 12.80 -7.12 17.33
N GLU A 309 11.97 -6.78 16.34
CA GLU A 309 10.92 -7.63 15.82
C GLU A 309 10.97 -7.72 14.30
N LEU A 310 10.72 -8.93 13.80
CA LEU A 310 10.41 -9.20 12.41
C LEU A 310 8.94 -9.60 12.32
N PHE A 311 8.17 -9.01 11.41
CA PHE A 311 6.74 -9.28 11.32
C PHE A 311 6.19 -9.15 9.90
N SER A 312 5.09 -9.84 9.63
CA SER A 312 4.24 -9.59 8.47
C SER A 312 2.81 -9.95 8.80
N TYR A 313 1.90 -9.05 8.43
CA TYR A 313 0.45 -9.31 8.44
C TYR A 313 -0.14 -9.35 7.03
N ASN A 314 0.72 -9.45 6.01
CA ASN A 314 0.27 -9.58 4.64
C ASN A 314 -0.37 -10.96 4.41
N PRO A 315 -1.65 -11.03 4.00
CA PRO A 315 -2.33 -12.31 3.75
C PRO A 315 -1.67 -13.17 2.68
N ARG A 316 -0.85 -12.58 1.79
CA ARG A 316 -0.10 -13.34 0.78
C ARG A 316 0.99 -14.23 1.38
N LEU A 317 1.43 -13.93 2.59
CA LEU A 317 2.40 -14.74 3.34
C LEU A 317 1.71 -15.71 4.31
N ASP A 318 0.41 -15.93 4.19
CA ASP A 318 -0.29 -16.90 5.02
C ASP A 318 0.22 -18.34 4.80
N GLY A 319 0.46 -19.03 5.92
CA GLY A 319 1.05 -20.37 5.97
C GLY A 319 2.55 -20.42 5.66
N PHE A 320 3.23 -19.27 5.59
CA PHE A 320 4.71 -19.24 5.61
C PHE A 320 5.22 -19.25 7.05
N THR A 321 6.39 -19.83 7.25
CA THR A 321 7.10 -19.85 8.53
C THR A 321 8.30 -18.90 8.45
N LEU A 322 8.41 -18.02 9.43
CA LEU A 322 9.57 -17.17 9.65
C LEU A 322 10.63 -17.95 10.44
N LYS A 323 11.82 -18.10 9.86
CA LYS A 323 13.00 -18.65 10.51
C LYS A 323 14.07 -17.58 10.69
N VAL A 324 14.77 -17.61 11.81
CA VAL A 324 15.88 -16.71 12.11
C VAL A 324 17.04 -17.52 12.66
N ASP A 325 18.18 -17.45 11.98
CA ASP A 325 19.38 -18.23 12.24
C ASP A 325 19.11 -19.75 12.18
N GLY A 326 18.21 -20.17 11.29
CA GLY A 326 17.81 -21.58 11.09
C GLY A 326 16.71 -22.08 12.03
N GLU A 327 16.35 -21.31 13.07
CA GLU A 327 15.31 -21.67 14.01
C GLU A 327 13.95 -21.10 13.62
N GLU A 328 12.89 -21.90 13.72
CA GLU A 328 11.50 -21.46 13.53
C GLU A 328 11.09 -20.49 14.65
N ARG A 329 10.55 -19.35 14.26
CA ARG A 329 10.14 -18.28 15.17
C ARG A 329 8.62 -18.16 15.28
N THR A 330 7.94 -18.08 14.14
CA THR A 330 6.48 -18.00 14.09
C THR A 330 5.98 -18.35 12.69
N ASP A 331 4.76 -18.86 12.62
CA ASP A 331 3.99 -18.87 11.39
C ASP A 331 3.40 -17.49 11.12
N LEU A 332 3.28 -17.14 9.85
CA LEU A 332 2.69 -15.91 9.36
C LEU A 332 1.21 -16.11 9.01
N PRO A 333 0.37 -15.07 9.14
CA PRO A 333 0.71 -13.72 9.61
C PRO A 333 1.00 -13.65 11.12
N GLY A 334 1.96 -12.80 11.50
CA GLY A 334 2.42 -12.62 12.88
C GLY A 334 3.78 -11.95 12.99
N GLY A 335 4.23 -11.72 14.23
CA GLY A 335 5.55 -11.17 14.54
C GLY A 335 6.33 -12.00 15.55
N ALA A 336 7.66 -11.94 15.45
CA ALA A 336 8.57 -12.57 16.40
C ALA A 336 9.73 -11.65 16.77
N THR A 337 10.14 -11.70 18.04
CA THR A 337 11.33 -11.00 18.49
C THR A 337 12.60 -11.74 18.10
N VAL A 338 13.65 -10.98 17.81
CA VAL A 338 14.99 -11.48 17.55
C VAL A 338 15.99 -10.82 18.50
N THR A 339 17.20 -11.37 18.56
CA THR A 339 18.31 -10.72 19.25
C THR A 339 18.97 -9.69 18.33
N PRO A 340 19.44 -8.53 18.84
CA PRO A 340 20.15 -7.55 18.02
C PRO A 340 21.40 -8.12 17.35
N GLY A 341 21.83 -7.48 16.26
CA GLY A 341 22.99 -7.82 15.45
C GLY A 341 22.61 -8.42 14.09
N LYS A 342 23.63 -8.96 13.40
CA LYS A 342 23.46 -9.65 12.13
C LYS A 342 22.68 -10.97 12.30
N ARG A 343 21.59 -11.12 11.54
CA ARG A 343 20.68 -12.28 11.57
C ARG A 343 20.44 -12.82 10.17
N THR A 344 20.41 -14.14 10.01
CA THR A 344 19.93 -14.76 8.78
C THR A 344 18.42 -14.99 8.88
N VAL A 345 17.65 -14.22 8.14
CA VAL A 345 16.19 -14.29 8.06
C VAL A 345 15.78 -15.15 6.87
N GLU A 346 14.93 -16.13 7.10
CA GLU A 346 14.40 -17.04 6.08
C GLU A 346 12.88 -17.12 6.15
N LEU A 347 12.23 -17.13 4.98
CA LEU A 347 10.79 -17.34 4.82
C LEU A 347 10.54 -18.61 4.03
N THR A 348 9.87 -19.57 4.64
CA THR A 348 9.63 -20.90 4.05
C THR A 348 8.15 -21.25 4.01
N LYS A 349 7.75 -22.08 3.06
CA LYS A 349 6.43 -22.74 3.05
C LYS A 349 6.63 -24.23 2.78
N GLY A 350 6.55 -25.04 3.84
CA GLY A 350 7.11 -26.39 3.83
C GLY A 350 8.61 -26.32 3.52
N ASP A 351 9.06 -27.12 2.55
CA ASP A 351 10.48 -27.16 2.14
C ASP A 351 10.88 -26.03 1.17
N ALA A 352 9.92 -25.26 0.65
CA ALA A 352 10.19 -24.20 -0.30
C ALA A 352 10.65 -22.91 0.40
N VAL A 353 11.83 -22.40 0.03
CA VAL A 353 12.37 -21.14 0.54
C VAL A 353 11.99 -19.99 -0.41
N LEU A 354 11.21 -19.03 0.08
CA LEU A 354 10.86 -17.81 -0.66
C LEU A 354 11.98 -16.76 -0.61
N MET A 355 12.63 -16.64 0.55
CA MET A 355 13.67 -15.65 0.79
C MET A 355 14.60 -16.18 1.89
N ARG A 356 15.91 -16.00 1.70
CA ARG A 356 16.93 -16.16 2.75
C ARG A 356 17.93 -15.01 2.66
N ARG A 357 18.10 -14.24 3.73
CA ARG A 357 18.96 -13.04 3.73
C ARG A 357 19.60 -12.76 5.07
N ASP A 358 20.81 -12.24 5.04
CA ASP A 358 21.43 -11.63 6.20
C ASP A 358 20.94 -10.19 6.36
N VAL A 359 20.50 -9.83 7.56
CA VAL A 359 19.95 -8.53 7.93
C VAL A 359 20.61 -8.06 9.21
N GLU A 360 21.04 -6.81 9.27
CA GLU A 360 21.48 -6.18 10.52
C GLU A 360 20.26 -5.65 11.26
N VAL A 361 20.07 -6.05 12.52
CA VAL A 361 18.89 -5.68 13.31
C VAL A 361 19.32 -4.96 14.59
N GLY A 362 18.95 -3.69 14.72
CA GLY A 362 19.23 -2.87 15.89
C GLY A 362 18.25 -3.12 17.04
N GLN A 363 18.59 -2.67 18.25
CA GLN A 363 17.67 -2.74 19.38
C GLN A 363 16.46 -1.83 19.14
N GLY A 364 15.24 -2.34 19.40
CA GLY A 364 13.99 -1.61 19.15
C GLY A 364 13.56 -1.56 17.68
N ASP A 365 14.33 -2.14 16.75
CA ASP A 365 13.94 -2.19 15.35
C ASP A 365 12.67 -3.01 15.15
N ARG A 366 11.74 -2.49 14.36
CA ARG A 366 10.55 -3.23 13.92
C ARG A 366 10.59 -3.32 12.41
N LEU A 367 10.98 -4.48 11.91
CA LEU A 367 11.26 -4.71 10.50
C LEU A 367 10.11 -5.50 9.85
N PRO A 368 9.33 -4.85 8.97
CA PRO A 368 8.33 -5.53 8.17
C PRO A 368 9.02 -6.43 7.14
N LEU A 369 8.60 -7.69 7.04
CA LEU A 369 9.19 -8.66 6.11
C LEU A 369 8.98 -8.27 4.65
N GLU A 370 7.95 -7.48 4.34
CA GLU A 370 7.70 -6.92 3.02
C GLU A 370 8.86 -6.02 2.56
N ARG A 371 9.55 -5.34 3.49
CA ARG A 371 10.75 -4.56 3.16
C ARG A 371 11.89 -5.47 2.72
N LEU A 372 12.09 -6.59 3.41
CA LEU A 372 13.12 -7.57 3.07
C LEU A 372 12.82 -8.22 1.71
N LEU A 373 11.56 -8.51 1.42
CA LEU A 373 11.08 -8.99 0.13
C LEU A 373 11.19 -7.93 -0.97
N ALA A 374 10.90 -6.66 -0.68
CA ALA A 374 11.03 -5.56 -1.65
C ALA A 374 12.49 -5.31 -2.03
N GLU A 375 13.40 -5.38 -1.06
CA GLU A 375 14.85 -5.35 -1.29
C GLU A 375 15.34 -6.65 -1.96
N ALA A 376 14.53 -7.71 -1.98
CA ALA A 376 14.80 -8.94 -2.73
C ALA A 376 14.68 -8.78 -4.24
N PHE A 377 13.85 -7.84 -4.70
CA PHE A 377 13.65 -7.60 -6.12
C PHE A 377 14.42 -6.34 -6.56
N PRO A 378 15.47 -6.47 -7.39
CA PRO A 378 16.22 -5.31 -7.84
C PRO A 378 15.30 -4.33 -8.60
N ARG A 379 15.28 -3.08 -8.13
CA ARG A 379 14.43 -1.98 -8.63
C ARG A 379 15.18 -1.03 -9.55
N ARG A 380 16.45 -1.30 -9.80
CA ARG A 380 17.28 -0.56 -10.75
C ARG A 380 17.64 -1.50 -11.88
N SER A 381 17.63 -1.00 -13.10
CA SER A 381 18.18 -1.75 -14.23
C SER A 381 19.01 -0.86 -15.13
N LEU A 382 20.08 -1.45 -15.67
CA LEU A 382 20.89 -0.84 -16.71
C LEU A 382 20.79 -1.71 -17.95
N SER A 383 20.33 -1.13 -19.05
CA SER A 383 20.03 -1.83 -20.30
C SER A 383 20.87 -1.29 -21.45
N LEU A 384 21.43 -2.22 -22.24
CA LEU A 384 22.02 -1.92 -23.53
C LEU A 384 20.99 -2.26 -24.61
N LEU A 385 20.67 -1.27 -25.43
CA LEU A 385 19.59 -1.35 -26.42
C LEU A 385 20.13 -1.00 -27.81
N GLY A 386 19.62 -1.68 -28.83
CA GLY A 386 19.84 -1.35 -30.23
C GLY A 386 18.51 -0.95 -30.88
N GLY A 387 18.54 -0.01 -31.82
CA GLY A 387 17.31 0.55 -32.36
C GLY A 387 17.47 1.38 -33.61
N MET A 388 16.42 2.12 -33.95
CA MET A 388 16.37 3.03 -35.08
C MET A 388 15.81 4.39 -34.65
N PHE A 389 16.37 5.45 -35.22
CA PHE A 389 15.85 6.80 -35.20
C PHE A 389 15.25 7.16 -36.55
N SER A 390 14.15 7.91 -36.55
CA SER A 390 13.55 8.46 -37.77
C SER A 390 12.76 9.73 -37.49
N PHE A 391 12.77 10.67 -38.43
CA PHE A 391 11.75 11.71 -38.46
C PHE A 391 10.37 11.13 -38.84
N ALA A 392 9.30 11.74 -38.33
CA ALA A 392 7.93 11.30 -38.56
C ALA A 392 7.43 11.69 -39.96
N ASP A 393 7.83 12.86 -40.45
CA ASP A 393 7.47 13.33 -41.79
C ASP A 393 8.50 12.90 -42.86
N ALA A 394 8.04 12.74 -44.10
CA ALA A 394 8.87 12.26 -45.21
C ALA A 394 9.93 13.28 -45.66
N ARG A 395 9.64 14.57 -45.52
CA ARG A 395 10.53 15.64 -45.95
C ARG A 395 11.78 15.69 -45.08
N SER A 396 11.63 15.70 -43.76
CA SER A 396 12.74 15.65 -42.80
C SER A 396 13.57 14.37 -42.91
N ARG A 397 12.95 13.22 -43.24
CA ARG A 397 13.71 11.99 -43.53
C ARG A 397 14.62 12.12 -44.76
N THR A 398 14.28 13.02 -45.68
CA THR A 398 15.00 13.20 -46.94
C THR A 398 15.98 14.38 -46.88
N GLU A 399 15.61 15.46 -46.20
CA GLU A 399 16.35 16.73 -46.14
C GLU A 399 17.20 16.89 -44.85
N LEU A 400 16.87 16.20 -43.76
CA LEU A 400 17.59 16.32 -42.48
C LEU A 400 18.45 15.10 -42.17
N LEU A 401 17.81 13.96 -41.89
CA LEU A 401 18.49 12.73 -41.57
C LEU A 401 17.60 11.54 -41.95
N PRO A 402 18.05 10.67 -42.88
CA PRO A 402 17.41 9.40 -43.14
C PRO A 402 17.34 8.52 -41.90
N MET A 403 16.48 7.51 -41.94
CA MET A 403 16.39 6.53 -40.86
C MET A 403 17.77 5.95 -40.53
N SER A 404 18.13 5.97 -39.25
CA SER A 404 19.50 5.75 -38.79
C SER A 404 19.54 4.80 -37.60
N PRO A 405 20.46 3.81 -37.57
CA PRO A 405 20.58 2.89 -36.45
C PRO A 405 21.12 3.60 -35.21
N GLU A 406 20.64 3.22 -34.03
CA GLU A 406 21.11 3.77 -32.76
C GLU A 406 21.48 2.67 -31.78
N VAL A 407 22.49 2.95 -30.95
CA VAL A 407 22.79 2.18 -29.74
C VAL A 407 22.49 3.08 -28.55
N ALA A 408 21.78 2.55 -27.56
CA ALA A 408 21.38 3.29 -26.37
C ALA A 408 21.74 2.55 -25.09
N LEU A 409 22.12 3.33 -24.07
CA LEU A 409 22.22 2.88 -22.69
C LEU A 409 21.05 3.50 -21.92
N SER A 410 20.30 2.67 -21.18
CA SER A 410 19.12 3.10 -20.42
C SER A 410 19.22 2.67 -18.96
N LEU A 411 19.15 3.62 -18.04
CA LEU A 411 19.04 3.41 -16.60
C LEU A 411 17.59 3.62 -16.19
N ARG A 412 16.97 2.58 -15.63
CA ARG A 412 15.61 2.64 -15.08
C ARG A 412 15.64 2.49 -13.58
N LEU A 413 14.96 3.39 -12.87
CA LEU A 413 14.75 3.35 -11.43
C LEU A 413 13.25 3.20 -11.19
N GLU A 414 12.83 2.04 -10.68
CA GLU A 414 11.44 1.75 -10.39
C GLU A 414 11.00 2.28 -9.01
N ASP A 415 9.73 2.67 -8.90
CA ASP A 415 9.09 3.26 -7.72
C ASP A 415 9.82 4.52 -7.22
N GLN A 416 10.18 5.39 -8.16
CA GLN A 416 10.80 6.69 -7.94
C GLN A 416 10.15 7.74 -8.86
N PRO A 417 9.83 8.95 -8.36
CA PRO A 417 9.98 9.41 -6.98
C PRO A 417 8.90 8.87 -6.03
N ILE A 418 7.85 8.24 -6.55
CA ILE A 418 6.72 7.67 -5.81
C ILE A 418 6.41 6.26 -6.32
N GLN A 419 5.64 5.50 -5.56
CA GLN A 419 5.20 4.15 -5.92
C GLN A 419 4.50 4.13 -7.29
N ASP A 420 4.74 3.07 -8.07
CA ASP A 420 4.19 2.84 -9.42
C ASP A 420 4.65 3.82 -10.51
N PHE A 421 5.56 4.74 -10.19
CA PHE A 421 6.25 5.58 -11.17
C PHE A 421 7.72 5.16 -11.31
N GLY A 422 8.27 5.29 -12.50
CA GLY A 422 9.68 5.09 -12.78
C GLY A 422 10.39 6.39 -13.15
N LEU A 423 11.69 6.46 -12.87
CA LEU A 423 12.60 7.41 -13.52
C LEU A 423 13.42 6.66 -14.57
N LEU A 424 13.38 7.14 -15.80
CA LEU A 424 14.13 6.60 -16.92
C LEU A 424 15.15 7.65 -17.39
N PHE A 425 16.41 7.25 -17.50
CA PHE A 425 17.48 8.05 -18.08
C PHE A 425 18.09 7.27 -19.22
N ASP A 426 18.13 7.84 -20.42
CA ASP A 426 18.71 7.16 -21.58
C ASP A 426 19.67 8.06 -22.36
N VAL A 427 20.75 7.47 -22.87
CA VAL A 427 21.68 8.11 -23.79
C VAL A 427 21.78 7.23 -25.04
N ALA A 428 21.48 7.81 -26.20
CA ALA A 428 21.55 7.13 -27.49
C ALA A 428 22.61 7.78 -28.39
N PHE A 429 23.28 6.96 -29.19
CA PHE A 429 24.33 7.35 -30.11
C PHE A 429 24.10 6.74 -31.49
N SER A 430 24.33 7.54 -32.53
CA SER A 430 24.37 7.10 -33.92
C SER A 430 25.51 7.75 -34.67
N THR A 431 26.07 7.05 -35.66
CA THR A 431 27.03 7.64 -36.59
C THR A 431 27.03 6.85 -37.90
N GLY A 432 27.40 7.51 -38.99
CA GLY A 432 27.62 6.84 -40.27
C GLY A 432 27.62 7.80 -41.44
N ASP A 433 27.61 7.24 -42.64
CA ASP A 433 27.53 7.99 -43.89
C ASP A 433 26.13 7.83 -44.52
N ARG A 434 25.61 8.92 -45.07
CA ARG A 434 24.26 9.04 -45.67
C ARG A 434 24.32 9.99 -46.86
N ALA A 435 23.23 10.07 -47.63
CA ALA A 435 23.06 11.06 -48.68
C ALA A 435 21.73 11.80 -48.51
N LEU A 436 21.74 13.12 -48.73
CA LEU A 436 20.53 13.93 -48.84
C LEU A 436 20.11 13.98 -50.30
N LYS A 437 18.82 13.79 -50.59
CA LYS A 437 18.25 14.02 -51.92
C LYS A 437 17.75 15.45 -52.00
N LEU A 438 18.41 16.28 -52.81
CA LEU A 438 18.02 17.68 -53.03
C LEU A 438 17.09 17.82 -54.24
N THR A 439 17.30 16.99 -55.27
CA THR A 439 16.43 16.85 -56.46
C THR A 439 16.35 15.37 -56.87
N PRO A 440 15.43 14.96 -57.76
CA PRO A 440 15.34 13.56 -58.22
C PRO A 440 16.66 12.98 -58.76
N ASP A 441 17.52 13.84 -59.32
CA ASP A 441 18.77 13.46 -59.98
C ASP A 441 20.03 13.89 -59.22
N SER A 442 19.92 14.39 -57.98
CA SER A 442 21.08 14.83 -57.19
C SER A 442 21.06 14.33 -55.74
N GLU A 443 22.18 13.72 -55.34
CA GLU A 443 22.45 13.25 -53.99
C GLU A 443 23.72 13.92 -53.44
N VAL A 444 23.66 14.38 -52.19
CA VAL A 444 24.81 14.97 -51.50
C VAL A 444 25.23 14.05 -50.36
N PRO A 445 26.39 13.37 -50.46
CA PRO A 445 26.89 12.53 -49.38
C PRO A 445 27.32 13.36 -48.17
N PHE A 446 27.05 12.83 -46.98
CA PHE A 446 27.45 13.43 -45.72
C PHE A 446 27.71 12.36 -44.65
N ARG A 447 28.67 12.66 -43.77
CA ARG A 447 28.86 11.93 -42.54
C ARG A 447 28.04 12.58 -41.43
N TYR A 448 27.41 11.78 -40.58
CA TYR A 448 26.66 12.28 -39.44
C TYR A 448 27.05 11.59 -38.14
N THR A 449 26.79 12.30 -37.04
CA THR A 449 26.82 11.77 -35.69
C THR A 449 25.64 12.35 -34.91
N THR A 450 24.86 11.51 -34.24
CA THR A 450 23.85 11.94 -33.27
C THR A 450 24.21 11.49 -31.87
N VAL A 451 23.91 12.36 -30.90
CA VAL A 451 23.90 12.05 -29.47
C VAL A 451 22.57 12.54 -28.93
N SER A 452 21.79 11.64 -28.32
CA SER A 452 20.55 11.97 -27.63
C SER A 452 20.68 11.63 -26.15
N ALA A 453 20.20 12.50 -25.27
CA ALA A 453 20.12 12.24 -23.83
C ALA A 453 18.73 12.63 -23.33
N GLY A 454 18.04 11.68 -22.68
CA GLY A 454 16.65 11.78 -22.26
C GLY A 454 16.42 11.51 -20.78
N VAL A 455 15.37 12.13 -20.25
CA VAL A 455 14.78 11.82 -18.94
C VAL A 455 13.27 11.64 -19.11
N ALA A 456 12.70 10.61 -18.51
CA ALA A 456 11.27 10.37 -18.51
C ALA A 456 10.73 9.94 -17.14
N LEU A 457 9.44 10.18 -16.94
CA LEU A 457 8.70 9.81 -15.73
C LEU A 457 7.51 8.89 -16.08
N PRO A 458 7.76 7.63 -16.49
CA PRO A 458 6.67 6.72 -16.83
C PRO A 458 5.90 6.21 -15.62
N TYR A 459 4.60 5.97 -15.81
CA TYR A 459 3.81 5.10 -14.93
C TYR A 459 4.10 3.63 -15.27
N LEU A 460 4.07 2.75 -14.27
CA LEU A 460 4.43 1.34 -14.37
C LEU A 460 3.22 0.44 -14.10
N TRP A 461 2.80 -0.32 -15.11
CA TRP A 461 1.79 -1.37 -14.95
C TRP A 461 2.47 -2.74 -14.89
N ARG A 462 2.24 -3.52 -13.84
CA ARG A 462 3.00 -4.75 -13.54
C ARG A 462 2.09 -5.98 -13.52
N TRP A 463 2.55 -7.03 -14.20
CA TRP A 463 1.93 -8.37 -14.21
C TRP A 463 3.03 -9.42 -14.09
N GLU A 464 3.28 -9.89 -12.86
CA GLU A 464 4.31 -10.90 -12.56
C GLU A 464 5.70 -10.57 -13.16
N ARG A 465 6.00 -11.13 -14.35
CA ARG A 465 7.25 -10.97 -15.08
C ARG A 465 7.23 -9.86 -16.13
N LEU A 466 6.05 -9.34 -16.46
CA LEU A 466 5.84 -8.29 -17.45
C LEU A 466 5.64 -6.94 -16.75
N THR A 467 6.25 -5.89 -17.29
CA THR A 467 5.95 -4.51 -16.90
C THR A 467 5.76 -3.69 -18.16
N LEU A 468 4.59 -3.07 -18.29
CA LEU A 468 4.36 -2.03 -19.28
C LEU A 468 4.67 -0.68 -18.64
N PHE A 469 5.23 0.24 -19.41
CA PHE A 469 5.48 1.59 -18.94
C PHE A 469 5.18 2.62 -20.00
N ALA A 470 4.69 3.79 -19.60
CA ALA A 470 4.46 4.92 -20.49
C ALA A 470 4.41 6.24 -19.71
N GLY A 471 4.89 7.32 -20.31
CA GLY A 471 4.78 8.65 -19.71
C GLY A 471 5.54 9.75 -20.44
N PRO A 472 5.55 10.96 -19.85
CA PRO A 472 6.21 12.12 -20.43
C PRO A 472 7.73 11.95 -20.44
N ARG A 473 8.35 12.50 -21.48
CA ARG A 473 9.80 12.51 -21.71
C ARG A 473 10.26 13.89 -22.18
N VAL A 474 11.47 14.25 -21.80
CA VAL A 474 12.22 15.37 -22.39
C VAL A 474 13.58 14.84 -22.82
N ALA A 475 14.04 15.18 -24.01
CA ALA A 475 15.37 14.78 -24.48
C ALA A 475 16.07 15.90 -25.26
N GLY A 476 17.38 16.00 -25.06
CA GLY A 476 18.26 16.81 -25.89
C GLY A 476 18.81 15.96 -27.03
N LEU A 477 18.76 16.45 -28.27
CA LEU A 477 19.36 15.83 -29.46
C LEU A 477 20.43 16.75 -30.03
N HIS A 478 21.66 16.26 -30.09
CA HIS A 478 22.78 16.88 -30.79
C HIS A 478 23.03 16.12 -32.11
N LEU A 479 22.96 16.81 -33.24
CA LEU A 479 23.26 16.29 -34.56
C LEU A 479 24.42 17.06 -35.17
N ARG A 480 25.47 16.36 -35.57
CA ARG A 480 26.57 16.89 -36.36
C ARG A 480 26.54 16.26 -37.74
N ARG A 481 26.68 17.07 -38.79
CA ARG A 481 26.79 16.63 -40.18
C ARG A 481 28.02 17.25 -40.84
N SER A 482 28.70 16.52 -41.70
CA SER A 482 29.84 16.98 -42.50
C SER A 482 29.61 16.57 -43.94
N PHE A 483 29.54 17.54 -44.84
CA PHE A 483 29.27 17.31 -46.26
C PHE A 483 30.58 17.21 -47.04
N ASP A 484 30.64 16.30 -48.00
CA ASP A 484 31.78 16.12 -48.90
C ASP A 484 31.40 16.64 -50.29
N VAL A 485 31.70 17.92 -50.56
CA VAL A 485 31.37 18.60 -51.82
C VAL A 485 32.58 19.41 -52.29
N GLU A 486 32.90 19.31 -53.58
CA GLU A 486 34.08 19.92 -54.22
C GLU A 486 34.20 21.44 -54.04
N ALA A 487 33.08 22.13 -53.78
CA ALA A 487 33.02 23.59 -53.67
C ALA A 487 33.24 24.15 -52.25
N ALA A 488 33.11 23.36 -51.17
CA ALA A 488 33.44 23.75 -49.78
C ALA A 488 33.18 22.62 -48.76
N VAL A 489 34.10 22.37 -47.82
CA VAL A 489 33.81 21.52 -46.65
C VAL A 489 33.00 22.33 -45.63
N ASN A 490 31.69 22.15 -45.63
CA ASN A 490 30.79 22.78 -44.65
C ASN A 490 30.33 21.76 -43.61
N GLY A 491 30.60 22.05 -42.33
CA GLY A 491 30.11 21.28 -41.20
C GLY A 491 28.88 21.95 -40.58
N GLN A 492 27.83 21.18 -40.31
CA GLN A 492 26.63 21.66 -39.62
C GLN A 492 26.52 21.03 -38.24
N ARG A 493 26.08 21.83 -37.25
CA ARG A 493 25.77 21.38 -35.90
C ARG A 493 24.38 21.86 -35.52
N PHE A 494 23.60 20.97 -34.96
CA PHE A 494 22.24 21.23 -34.51
C PHE A 494 22.08 20.68 -33.09
N PHE A 495 21.44 21.46 -32.22
CA PHE A 495 21.06 21.02 -30.89
C PHE A 495 19.63 21.49 -30.61
N THR A 496 18.83 20.58 -30.07
CA THR A 496 17.44 20.86 -29.68
C THR A 496 17.12 20.13 -28.40
N VAL A 497 16.18 20.68 -27.63
CA VAL A 497 15.55 19.98 -26.50
C VAL A 497 14.08 19.86 -26.84
N SER A 498 13.58 18.64 -26.85
CA SER A 498 12.24 18.31 -27.31
C SER A 498 11.44 17.68 -26.18
N PRO A 499 10.18 18.10 -25.96
CA PRO A 499 9.23 17.32 -25.19
C PRO A 499 8.69 16.15 -26.02
N GLY A 500 8.19 15.12 -25.33
CA GLY A 500 7.61 13.96 -25.97
C GLY A 500 7.04 12.96 -24.98
N VAL A 501 6.80 11.75 -25.49
CA VAL A 501 6.33 10.60 -24.73
C VAL A 501 7.23 9.42 -24.98
N VAL A 502 7.35 8.56 -23.97
CA VAL A 502 8.02 7.25 -24.08
C VAL A 502 7.03 6.18 -23.65
N GLY A 503 7.14 5.01 -24.26
CA GLY A 503 6.42 3.81 -23.83
C GLY A 503 7.24 2.56 -24.12
N GLY A 504 6.96 1.48 -23.40
CA GLY A 504 7.73 0.25 -23.59
C GLY A 504 7.26 -0.91 -22.75
N ILE A 505 7.96 -2.03 -22.94
CA ILE A 505 7.68 -3.31 -22.31
C ILE A 505 8.97 -3.83 -21.69
N VAL A 506 8.88 -4.36 -20.48
CA VAL A 506 9.95 -5.06 -19.80
C VAL A 506 9.49 -6.46 -19.50
N TRP A 507 10.28 -7.45 -19.92
CA TRP A 507 10.10 -8.84 -19.56
C TRP A 507 11.27 -9.31 -18.69
N ARG A 508 10.98 -9.65 -17.43
CA ARG A 508 11.94 -10.15 -16.46
C ARG A 508 12.28 -11.63 -16.71
N VAL A 509 13.54 -11.89 -17.01
CA VAL A 509 14.12 -13.21 -17.26
C VAL A 509 14.97 -13.61 -16.05
N GLY A 510 14.35 -14.28 -15.08
CA GLY A 510 15.00 -14.61 -13.80
C GLY A 510 15.13 -13.39 -12.88
N GLU A 511 16.08 -13.45 -11.94
CA GLU A 511 16.22 -12.42 -10.90
C GLU A 511 16.91 -11.15 -11.42
N ARG A 512 17.88 -11.31 -12.32
CA ARG A 512 18.80 -10.23 -12.69
C ARG A 512 18.75 -9.83 -14.16
N LEU A 513 18.19 -10.64 -15.05
CA LEU A 513 18.14 -10.28 -16.48
C LEU A 513 16.74 -9.80 -16.85
N GLU A 514 16.67 -8.85 -17.77
CA GLU A 514 15.43 -8.41 -18.40
C GLU A 514 15.62 -8.17 -19.88
N LEU A 515 14.55 -8.37 -20.65
CA LEU A 515 14.42 -7.91 -22.02
C LEU A 515 13.56 -6.66 -22.01
N MET A 516 13.96 -5.66 -22.77
CA MET A 516 13.30 -4.36 -22.78
C MET A 516 13.05 -3.90 -24.21
N THR A 517 11.85 -3.38 -24.46
CA THR A 517 11.54 -2.58 -25.64
C THR A 517 11.14 -1.18 -25.20
N GLN A 518 11.54 -0.18 -25.97
CA GLN A 518 11.28 1.23 -25.71
C GLN A 518 10.98 1.94 -27.03
N ALA A 519 9.89 2.67 -27.09
CA ALA A 519 9.55 3.56 -28.19
C ALA A 519 9.36 4.97 -27.65
N GLN A 520 9.78 5.96 -28.44
CA GLN A 520 9.59 7.37 -28.12
C GLN A 520 8.96 8.11 -29.29
N PHE A 521 8.20 9.15 -28.96
CA PHE A 521 7.75 10.15 -29.91
C PHE A 521 8.03 11.54 -29.34
N MET A 522 8.79 12.34 -30.08
CA MET A 522 9.32 13.63 -29.64
C MET A 522 8.91 14.71 -30.64
N LEU A 523 8.63 15.91 -30.14
CA LEU A 523 8.31 17.08 -30.97
C LEU A 523 9.45 18.09 -30.87
N THR A 524 10.14 18.35 -31.98
CA THR A 524 11.23 19.33 -32.06
C THR A 524 10.86 20.53 -32.92
N TYR A 525 11.54 21.65 -32.71
CA TYR A 525 11.56 22.76 -33.65
C TYR A 525 12.88 22.74 -34.42
N VAL A 526 12.82 22.81 -35.74
CA VAL A 526 14.00 22.86 -36.63
C VAL A 526 13.89 24.06 -37.55
N VAL A 527 15.01 24.72 -37.84
CA VAL A 527 15.09 25.80 -38.83
C VAL A 527 15.77 25.24 -40.08
N VAL A 528 15.05 25.25 -41.19
CA VAL A 528 15.53 24.82 -42.50
C VAL A 528 15.44 26.02 -43.43
N ASP A 529 16.57 26.41 -44.03
CA ASP A 529 16.66 27.57 -44.94
C ASP A 529 16.06 28.88 -44.37
N GLY A 530 16.24 29.09 -43.06
CA GLY A 530 15.73 30.28 -42.34
C GLY A 530 14.25 30.20 -41.96
N GLN A 531 13.53 29.13 -42.33
CA GLN A 531 12.14 28.89 -41.95
C GLN A 531 12.06 27.87 -40.81
N GLY A 532 11.48 28.28 -39.68
CA GLY A 532 11.32 27.40 -38.53
C GLY A 532 10.03 26.58 -38.60
N GLN A 533 10.13 25.27 -38.38
CA GLN A 533 9.01 24.33 -38.44
C GLN A 533 9.06 23.34 -37.27
N ALA A 534 7.88 22.94 -36.79
CA ALA A 534 7.75 21.87 -35.81
C ALA A 534 7.79 20.51 -36.53
N VAL A 535 8.68 19.63 -36.11
CA VAL A 535 8.93 18.32 -36.70
C VAL A 535 8.86 17.25 -35.62
N GLY A 536 8.12 16.18 -35.87
CA GLY A 536 8.12 15.01 -35.01
C GLY A 536 9.29 14.07 -35.34
N PHE A 537 9.90 13.46 -34.33
CA PHE A 537 10.78 12.30 -34.53
C PHE A 537 10.41 11.16 -33.61
N THR A 538 10.69 9.95 -34.07
CA THR A 538 10.43 8.69 -33.37
C THR A 538 11.72 7.90 -33.25
N GLY A 539 11.80 7.12 -32.17
CA GLY A 539 12.87 6.17 -31.94
C GLY A 539 12.31 4.90 -31.33
N GLY A 540 12.85 3.76 -31.74
CA GLY A 540 12.47 2.45 -31.21
C GLY A 540 13.72 1.64 -30.90
N TRP A 541 13.85 1.16 -29.68
CA TRP A 541 14.97 0.35 -29.21
C TRP A 541 14.48 -0.94 -28.56
N ALA A 542 15.29 -1.99 -28.70
CA ALA A 542 15.11 -3.25 -27.99
C ALA A 542 16.47 -3.78 -27.53
N GLY A 543 16.49 -4.51 -26.42
CA GLY A 543 17.72 -5.10 -25.92
C GLY A 543 17.56 -5.78 -24.57
N ALA A 544 18.68 -5.94 -23.89
CA ALA A 544 18.76 -6.63 -22.62
C ALA A 544 19.29 -5.72 -21.52
N GLY A 545 18.80 -5.94 -20.31
CA GLY A 545 19.19 -5.22 -19.11
C GLY A 545 19.58 -6.13 -17.98
N TYR A 546 20.41 -5.57 -17.10
CA TYR A 546 20.79 -6.18 -15.84
C TYR A 546 20.16 -5.40 -14.68
N ARG A 547 19.47 -6.11 -13.80
CA ARG A 547 18.80 -5.59 -12.62
C ARG A 547 19.71 -5.72 -11.40
N PHE A 548 19.83 -4.65 -10.61
CA PHE A 548 20.68 -4.56 -9.43
C PHE A 548 20.06 -3.78 -8.27
#